data_AF-A0A9P7GQB8-F1
#
_entry.id   AF-A0A9P7GQB8-F1
#
_cell.length_a   1.000
_cell.length_b   1.000
_cell.length_c   1.000
_cell.angle_alpha   90.00
_cell.angle_beta   90.00
_cell.angle_gamma   90.00
#
_symmetry.space_group_name_H-M   'P 1'
#
loop_
_entity.id
_entity.type
_entity.pdbx_description
1 polymer ?
#
loop_
_entity_poly.entity_id
_entity_poly.type
_entity_poly.pdbx_seq_one_letter_code
_entity_poly.pdbx_strand_id
1 'polypeptide(L)'
;MEMFLPGTEPTCITGVIGWVHGTYALNSNGSITMTPLGDGYQQIQDPCAAISNFVENYNITEYYTQWRIFQDPVTGYKLHLFQFDGAPLAPMFQISTTPNMLPTQLLRNIPLDDGGNALGVKTQTRRWLFGKRSNDATRTVALGFVLSASMVTLSFVSMLL
;
A
#
# COMPACT_ATOMS: atom_id res chain seq x y z
N MET A 1 -5.10 -1.76 22.62
CA MET A 1 -6.41 -2.39 22.39
C MET A 1 -7.44 -1.55 23.09
N GLU A 2 -7.95 -0.55 22.41
CA GLU A 2 -9.04 0.29 22.90
C GLU A 2 -10.34 -0.32 22.39
N MET A 3 -11.26 -0.63 23.31
CA MET A 3 -12.51 -1.34 23.02
C MET A 3 -13.66 -0.37 23.34
N PHE A 4 -14.17 0.29 22.31
CA PHE A 4 -15.33 1.18 22.40
C PHE A 4 -16.58 0.38 22.02
N LEU A 5 -17.32 -0.15 23.00
CA LEU A 5 -18.57 -0.87 22.73
C LEU A 5 -19.76 -0.08 23.30
N PRO A 6 -20.72 0.37 22.48
CA PRO A 6 -22.06 0.59 22.99
C PRO A 6 -22.62 -0.78 23.40
N GLY A 7 -22.79 -1.01 24.70
CA GLY A 7 -23.21 -2.30 25.27
C GLY A 7 -24.62 -2.79 24.86
N THR A 8 -25.23 -2.16 23.85
CA THR A 8 -26.55 -2.48 23.31
C THR A 8 -26.50 -3.43 22.12
N GLU A 9 -25.36 -3.57 21.43
CA GLU A 9 -25.21 -4.46 20.27
C GLU A 9 -23.93 -5.31 20.36
N PRO A 10 -23.99 -6.48 21.02
CA PRO A 10 -22.80 -7.30 21.28
C PRO A 10 -22.22 -7.95 20.01
N THR A 11 -22.95 -7.91 18.89
CA THR A 11 -22.47 -8.40 17.60
C THR A 11 -21.53 -7.42 16.90
N CYS A 12 -21.48 -6.15 17.35
CA CYS A 12 -20.70 -5.06 16.75
C CYS A 12 -19.36 -4.81 17.44
N ILE A 13 -18.54 -5.85 17.62
CA ILE A 13 -17.23 -5.68 18.26
C ILE A 13 -16.17 -5.10 17.31
N THR A 14 -15.57 -3.98 17.68
CA THR A 14 -14.41 -3.45 16.93
C THR A 14 -13.10 -3.98 17.51
N GLY A 15 -12.31 -4.64 16.68
CA GLY A 15 -10.97 -5.12 17.00
C GLY A 15 -9.92 -4.41 16.15
N VAL A 16 -8.84 -3.93 16.79
CA VAL A 16 -7.70 -3.32 16.09
C VAL A 16 -6.43 -4.05 16.47
N ILE A 17 -5.69 -4.53 15.47
CA ILE A 17 -4.38 -5.15 15.63
C ILE A 17 -3.38 -4.37 14.79
N GLY A 18 -2.47 -3.68 15.47
CA GLY A 18 -1.35 -2.98 14.83
C GLY A 18 -0.07 -3.81 14.92
N TRP A 19 0.67 -3.86 13.82
CA TRP A 19 2.07 -4.25 13.81
C TRP A 19 2.88 -3.07 13.30
N VAL A 20 3.79 -2.57 14.11
CA VAL A 20 4.68 -1.47 13.74
C VAL A 20 5.99 -1.65 14.46
N HIS A 21 7.09 -1.34 13.78
CA HIS A 21 8.37 -1.16 14.44
C HIS A 21 8.88 0.26 14.18
N GLY A 22 9.76 0.71 15.05
CA GLY A 22 10.26 2.06 14.98
C GLY A 22 11.27 2.36 16.08
N THR A 23 11.53 3.64 16.26
CA THR A 23 12.38 4.17 17.32
C THR A 23 11.52 4.76 18.43
N TYR A 24 12.05 4.77 19.65
CA TYR A 24 11.44 5.52 20.75
C TYR A 24 12.44 6.53 21.32
N ALA A 25 11.94 7.64 21.83
CA ALA A 25 12.69 8.65 22.55
C ALA A 25 12.06 8.89 23.92
N LEU A 26 12.89 8.84 24.96
CA LEU A 26 12.51 9.21 26.32
C LEU A 26 12.76 10.71 26.47
N ASN A 27 11.70 11.48 26.61
CA ASN A 27 11.78 12.93 26.67
C ASN A 27 12.15 13.40 28.08
N SER A 28 12.82 14.55 28.18
CA SER A 28 13.24 15.13 29.46
C SER A 28 12.08 15.49 30.41
N ASN A 29 10.88 15.65 29.86
CA ASN A 29 9.65 15.90 30.61
C ASN A 29 8.99 14.62 31.17
N GLY A 30 9.60 13.44 30.99
CA GLY A 30 9.06 12.16 31.45
C GLY A 30 8.05 11.50 30.51
N SER A 31 7.79 12.09 29.34
CA SER A 31 7.00 11.47 28.28
C SER A 31 7.83 10.53 27.41
N ILE A 32 7.17 9.73 26.59
CA ILE A 32 7.81 8.87 25.59
C ILE A 32 7.18 9.14 24.22
N THR A 33 8.03 9.29 23.20
CA THR A 33 7.63 9.44 21.80
C THR A 33 8.04 8.18 21.05
N MET A 34 7.13 7.60 20.28
CA MET A 34 7.38 6.42 19.44
C MET A 34 7.14 6.79 17.98
N THR A 35 8.18 6.65 17.17
CA THR A 35 8.19 7.04 15.75
C THR A 35 8.32 5.79 14.88
N PRO A 36 7.29 5.41 14.12
CA PRO A 36 7.37 4.34 13.14
C PRO A 36 8.42 4.58 12.07
N LEU A 37 8.96 3.51 11.48
CA LEU A 37 9.80 3.59 10.28
C LEU A 37 9.00 3.60 8.96
N GLY A 38 7.67 3.63 9.05
CA GLY A 38 6.77 3.73 7.90
C GLY A 38 6.28 2.39 7.33
N ASP A 39 6.68 1.26 7.91
CA ASP A 39 6.28 -0.08 7.46
C ASP A 39 5.30 -0.82 8.35
N GLY A 40 4.69 -0.09 9.28
CA GLY A 40 3.61 -0.60 10.10
C GLY A 40 2.34 -0.83 9.28
N TYR A 41 1.51 -1.75 9.75
CA TYR A 41 0.14 -1.94 9.27
C TYR A 41 -0.78 -2.07 10.47
N GLN A 42 -2.02 -1.64 10.29
CA GLN A 42 -3.10 -1.95 11.20
C GLN A 42 -4.21 -2.69 10.47
N GLN A 43 -4.72 -3.73 11.12
CA GLN A 43 -5.94 -4.41 10.72
C GLN A 43 -7.06 -3.94 11.63
N ILE A 44 -8.16 -3.51 11.03
CA ILE A 44 -9.38 -3.13 11.73
C ILE A 44 -10.47 -4.14 11.34
N GLN A 45 -11.07 -4.75 12.36
CA GLN A 45 -12.21 -5.64 12.24
C GLN A 45 -13.41 -4.95 12.88
N ASP A 46 -14.44 -4.65 12.10
CA ASP A 46 -15.65 -4.00 12.57
C ASP A 46 -16.87 -4.61 11.84
N PRO A 47 -17.53 -5.62 12.41
CA PRO A 47 -18.59 -6.36 11.73
C PRO A 47 -19.83 -5.52 11.41
N CYS A 48 -19.96 -4.31 11.98
CA CYS A 48 -21.10 -3.43 11.77
C CYS A 48 -20.78 -2.19 10.92
N ALA A 49 -19.51 -1.96 10.60
CA ALA A 49 -19.11 -0.99 9.60
C ALA A 49 -19.43 -1.47 8.18
N ALA A 50 -19.43 -0.54 7.22
CA ALA A 50 -19.61 -0.86 5.80
C ALA A 50 -18.49 -1.75 5.23
N ILE A 51 -17.29 -1.69 5.84
CA ILE A 51 -16.15 -2.55 5.53
C ILE A 51 -15.78 -3.30 6.81
N SER A 52 -16.01 -4.61 6.81
CA SER A 52 -15.92 -5.43 8.04
C SER A 52 -14.52 -5.86 8.44
N ASN A 53 -13.59 -5.85 7.49
CA ASN A 53 -12.21 -6.19 7.70
C ASN A 53 -11.36 -5.44 6.66
N PHE A 54 -10.43 -4.63 7.12
CA PHE A 54 -9.45 -4.02 6.23
C PHE A 54 -8.11 -3.85 6.91
N VAL A 55 -7.09 -3.75 6.07
CA VAL A 55 -5.69 -3.58 6.46
C VAL A 55 -5.18 -2.32 5.79
N GLU A 56 -4.60 -1.42 6.57
CA GLU A 56 -4.05 -0.16 6.10
C GLU A 56 -2.65 0.10 6.66
N ASN A 57 -1.89 0.98 6.02
CA ASN A 57 -0.56 1.35 6.49
C ASN A 57 -0.66 2.15 7.80
N TYR A 58 0.23 1.85 8.74
CA TYR A 58 0.33 2.55 10.01
C TYR A 58 1.67 3.28 10.10
N ASN A 59 1.61 4.60 10.05
CA ASN A 59 2.78 5.49 10.16
C ASN A 59 2.47 6.69 11.06
N ILE A 60 1.74 6.46 12.14
CA ILE A 60 1.38 7.51 13.10
C ILE A 60 2.43 7.53 14.21
N THR A 61 3.01 8.71 14.44
CA THR A 61 3.90 8.92 15.60
C THR A 61 3.05 9.02 16.86
N GLU A 62 3.34 8.17 17.84
CA GLU A 62 2.61 8.10 19.10
C GLU A 62 3.33 8.89 20.20
N TYR A 63 2.56 9.60 20.99
CA TYR A 63 3.06 10.36 22.15
C TYR A 63 2.30 9.95 23.39
N TYR A 64 3.04 9.51 24.41
CA TYR A 64 2.49 9.15 25.72
C TYR A 64 3.01 10.11 26.78
N THR A 65 2.08 10.74 27.49
CA THR A 65 2.40 11.81 28.46
C THR A 65 3.28 11.33 29.59
N GLN A 66 3.09 10.07 29.99
CA GLN A 66 3.83 9.42 31.06
C GLN A 66 4.04 7.94 30.70
N TRP A 67 5.08 7.36 31.28
CA TRP A 67 5.33 5.93 31.24
C TRP A 67 5.98 5.49 32.55
N ARG A 68 5.80 4.22 32.91
CA ARG A 68 6.40 3.63 34.11
C ARG A 68 6.52 2.13 33.99
N ILE A 69 7.57 1.59 34.60
CA ILE A 69 7.81 0.16 34.71
C ILE A 69 7.47 -0.27 36.13
N PHE A 70 6.73 -1.36 36.27
CA PHE A 70 6.46 -1.99 37.56
C PHE A 70 6.77 -3.46 37.51
N GLN A 71 7.07 -4.02 38.67
CA GLN A 71 7.15 -5.46 38.87
C GLN A 71 5.93 -5.93 39.66
N ASP A 72 5.16 -6.81 39.03
CA ASP A 72 4.08 -7.54 39.66
C ASP A 72 4.63 -8.84 40.27
N PRO A 73 4.28 -9.19 41.52
CA PRO A 73 4.78 -10.41 42.16
C PRO A 73 4.40 -11.70 41.42
N VAL A 74 3.33 -11.69 40.62
CA VAL A 74 2.81 -12.87 39.92
C VAL A 74 3.21 -12.86 38.45
N THR A 75 3.08 -11.72 37.79
CA THR A 75 3.26 -11.61 36.32
C THR A 75 4.62 -11.05 35.89
N GLY A 76 5.45 -10.58 36.82
CA GLY A 76 6.77 -10.02 36.52
C GLY A 76 6.73 -8.56 36.06
N TYR A 77 7.68 -8.15 35.24
CA TYR A 77 7.78 -6.76 34.80
C TYR A 77 6.70 -6.40 33.77
N LYS A 78 6.10 -5.23 33.94
CA LYS A 78 5.12 -4.63 33.03
C LYS A 78 5.43 -3.16 32.76
N LEU A 79 5.23 -2.76 31.51
CA LEU A 79 5.28 -1.38 31.06
C LEU A 79 3.86 -0.81 31.01
N HIS A 80 3.64 0.28 31.72
CA HIS A 80 2.41 1.08 31.66
C HIS A 80 2.69 2.38 30.91
N LEU A 81 1.87 2.64 29.90
CA LEU A 81 1.83 3.89 29.14
C LEU A 81 0.56 4.66 29.53
N PHE A 82 0.60 5.98 29.35
CA PHE A 82 -0.53 6.86 29.64
C PHE A 82 -0.89 7.70 28.42
N GLN A 83 -2.19 7.79 28.16
CA GLN A 83 -2.77 8.59 27.09
C GLN A 83 -2.56 10.09 27.33
N PHE A 84 -3.04 10.92 26.39
CA PHE A 84 -2.94 12.37 26.47
C PHE A 84 -3.71 12.95 27.68
N ASP A 85 -4.77 12.28 28.13
CA ASP A 85 -5.61 12.65 29.27
C ASP A 85 -5.10 12.07 30.61
N GLY A 86 -3.99 11.31 30.57
CA GLY A 86 -3.44 10.62 31.74
C GLY A 86 -4.17 9.31 32.08
N ALA A 87 -5.13 8.85 31.27
CA ALA A 87 -5.71 7.52 31.45
C ALA A 87 -4.66 6.44 31.13
N PRO A 88 -4.56 5.37 31.94
CA PRO A 88 -3.61 4.30 31.68
C PRO A 88 -4.04 3.48 30.46
N LEU A 89 -3.10 3.16 29.59
CA LEU A 89 -3.28 2.13 28.57
C LEU A 89 -3.15 0.73 29.16
N ALA A 90 -3.59 -0.25 28.37
CA ALA A 90 -3.41 -1.66 28.69
C ALA A 90 -1.92 -1.96 28.98
N PRO A 91 -1.61 -2.68 30.08
CA PRO A 91 -0.22 -2.99 30.44
C PRO A 91 0.43 -3.92 29.41
N MET A 92 1.67 -3.63 29.07
CA MET A 92 2.49 -4.52 28.24
C MET A 92 3.39 -5.37 29.15
N PHE A 93 3.18 -6.68 29.12
CA PHE A 93 3.96 -7.63 29.93
C PHE A 93 5.28 -7.97 29.24
N GLN A 94 6.35 -8.07 30.04
CA GLN A 94 7.64 -8.47 29.52
C GLN A 94 7.64 -9.95 29.11
N ILE A 95 7.93 -10.21 27.83
CA ILE A 95 8.07 -11.58 27.30
C ILE A 95 9.53 -12.06 27.36
N SER A 96 10.50 -11.16 27.21
CA SER A 96 11.94 -11.47 27.22
C SER A 96 12.74 -10.37 27.91
N THR A 97 13.77 -10.77 28.66
CA THR A 97 14.77 -9.85 29.26
C THR A 97 15.88 -9.48 28.28
N THR A 98 16.11 -10.32 27.26
CA THR A 98 17.03 -10.00 26.16
C THR A 98 16.30 -9.16 25.12
N PRO A 99 16.84 -7.98 24.75
CA PRO A 99 16.23 -7.15 23.71
C PRO A 99 16.32 -7.87 22.37
N ASN A 100 15.17 -8.03 21.71
CA ASN A 100 15.08 -8.50 20.33
C ASN A 100 14.64 -7.33 19.44
N MET A 101 15.60 -6.51 19.03
CA MET A 101 15.35 -5.37 18.16
C MET A 101 15.41 -5.82 16.70
N LEU A 102 14.39 -5.47 15.92
CA LEU A 102 14.44 -5.57 14.46
C LEU A 102 15.43 -4.53 13.88
N PRO A 103 15.96 -4.73 12.66
CA PRO A 103 16.80 -3.75 11.98
C PRO A 103 16.15 -2.36 11.91
N THR A 104 16.94 -1.29 11.99
CA THR A 104 16.50 0.09 11.81
C THR A 104 16.35 0.45 10.32
N GLN A 105 15.70 -0.43 9.57
CA GLN A 105 15.50 -0.35 8.13
C GLN A 105 14.07 -0.75 7.83
N LEU A 106 13.52 -0.24 6.74
CA LEU A 106 12.22 -0.69 6.24
C LEU A 106 12.26 -2.22 6.02
N LEU A 107 11.35 -2.96 6.67
CA LEU A 107 11.24 -4.41 6.46
C LEU A 107 10.39 -4.74 5.23
N ARG A 108 9.82 -3.73 4.58
CA ARG A 108 9.05 -3.86 3.35
C ARG A 108 9.35 -2.76 2.35
N ASN A 109 9.22 -3.11 1.07
CA ASN A 109 9.41 -2.18 -0.04
C ASN A 109 8.08 -1.48 -0.38
N ILE A 110 7.62 -0.64 0.53
CA ILE A 110 6.41 0.17 0.36
C ILE A 110 6.80 1.51 -0.26
N PRO A 111 6.19 1.91 -1.39
CA PRO A 111 6.30 3.28 -1.86
C PRO A 111 5.75 4.18 -0.75
N LEU A 112 6.57 5.10 -0.24
CA LEU A 112 6.04 6.22 0.54
C LEU A 112 5.12 6.97 -0.42
N ASP A 113 3.85 7.11 -0.07
CA ASP A 113 2.93 8.00 -0.78
C ASP A 113 3.38 9.43 -0.47
N ASP A 114 4.46 9.86 -1.13
CA ASP A 114 4.83 11.25 -1.23
C ASP A 114 3.67 11.91 -1.99
N GLY A 115 2.83 12.66 -1.28
CA GLY A 115 1.84 13.58 -1.83
C GLY A 115 2.48 14.72 -2.67
N GLY A 116 3.67 14.49 -3.23
CA GLY A 116 4.31 15.33 -4.20
C GLY A 116 3.68 15.10 -5.57
N ASN A 117 3.13 16.18 -6.12
CA ASN A 117 2.94 16.36 -7.56
C ASN A 117 4.27 16.11 -8.32
N ALA A 118 4.65 14.84 -8.48
CA ALA A 118 5.65 14.44 -9.44
C ALA A 118 4.89 14.28 -10.76
N LEU A 119 4.92 15.34 -11.56
CA LEU A 119 4.77 15.30 -13.02
C LEU A 119 5.83 14.37 -13.60
N GLY A 120 5.61 13.06 -13.42
CA GLY A 120 6.36 11.98 -13.99
C GLY A 120 5.38 11.17 -14.82
N VAL A 121 5.09 11.66 -16.03
CA VAL A 121 4.42 10.87 -17.06
C VAL A 121 5.31 9.67 -17.35
N LYS A 122 5.14 8.58 -16.60
CA LYS A 122 5.55 7.26 -17.04
C LYS A 122 4.54 6.85 -18.09
N THR A 123 4.88 7.10 -19.35
CA THR A 123 4.17 6.55 -20.51
C THR A 123 4.09 5.04 -20.31
N GLN A 124 2.96 4.57 -19.78
CA GLN A 124 2.63 3.16 -19.83
C GLN A 124 2.36 2.83 -21.29
N THR A 125 3.38 2.34 -21.98
CA THR A 125 3.17 1.53 -23.18
C THR A 125 2.30 0.36 -22.78
N ARG A 126 0.98 0.51 -22.96
CA ARG A 126 0.02 -0.58 -22.89
C ARG A 126 0.41 -1.58 -23.97
N ARG A 127 1.22 -2.57 -23.61
CA ARG A 127 1.44 -3.76 -24.42
C ARG A 127 0.16 -4.58 -24.36
N TRP A 128 -0.80 -4.23 -25.21
CA TRP A 128 -2.00 -5.00 -25.45
C TRP A 128 -1.60 -6.36 -26.03
N LEU A 129 -1.50 -7.38 -25.18
CA LEU A 129 -1.43 -8.79 -25.60
C LEU A 129 -2.85 -9.29 -25.90
N PHE A 130 -3.53 -8.64 -26.83
CA PHE A 130 -4.75 -9.17 -27.45
C PHE A 130 -4.43 -9.50 -28.89
N GLY A 131 -3.90 -10.70 -29.10
CA GLY A 131 -3.79 -11.31 -30.41
C GLY A 131 -5.19 -11.55 -30.97
N LYS A 132 -5.70 -10.57 -31.70
CA LYS A 132 -6.91 -10.74 -32.52
C LYS A 132 -6.49 -11.57 -33.74
N ARG A 133 -6.68 -12.89 -33.67
CA ARG A 133 -6.67 -13.76 -34.84
C ARG A 133 -7.80 -13.31 -35.77
N SER A 134 -7.47 -12.55 -36.80
CA SER A 134 -8.38 -12.30 -37.92
C SER A 134 -8.28 -13.48 -38.87
N ASN A 135 -9.35 -14.28 -38.93
CA ASN A 135 -9.57 -15.22 -40.03
C ASN A 135 -10.10 -14.41 -41.21
N ASP A 136 -9.24 -14.11 -42.16
CA ASP A 136 -9.61 -13.43 -43.40
C ASP A 136 -10.19 -14.48 -44.36
N ALA A 137 -11.50 -14.64 -44.31
CA ALA A 137 -12.25 -15.39 -45.31
C ALA A 137 -12.59 -14.44 -46.46
N THR A 138 -11.78 -14.48 -47.51
CA THR A 138 -11.96 -13.78 -48.78
C THR A 138 -13.38 -14.03 -49.33
N ARG A 139 -14.29 -13.08 -49.14
CA ARG A 139 -15.51 -12.96 -49.94
C ARG A 139 -15.27 -11.90 -51.01
N THR A 140 -15.00 -12.38 -52.21
CA THR A 140 -14.94 -11.66 -53.47
C THR A 140 -16.25 -10.87 -53.68
N VAL A 141 -16.15 -9.55 -53.70
CA VAL A 141 -17.14 -8.67 -54.34
C VAL A 141 -16.41 -7.96 -55.47
N ALA A 142 -16.69 -8.39 -56.69
CA ALA A 142 -16.11 -7.83 -57.91
C ALA A 142 -16.65 -6.41 -58.12
N LEU A 143 -15.76 -5.42 -57.98
CA LEU A 143 -15.94 -4.09 -58.57
C LEU A 143 -14.78 -3.89 -59.53
N GLY A 144 -15.11 -3.93 -60.83
CA GLY A 144 -14.14 -3.88 -61.91
C GLY A 144 -13.50 -2.50 -62.02
N PHE A 145 -12.18 -2.50 -62.17
CA PHE A 145 -11.43 -1.51 -62.94
C PHE A 145 -10.24 -2.21 -63.58
N VAL A 146 -10.22 -2.20 -64.91
CA VAL A 146 -9.18 -2.81 -65.74
C VAL A 146 -8.06 -1.80 -65.93
N LEU A 147 -6.85 -2.14 -65.49
CA LEU A 147 -5.62 -1.49 -65.94
C LEU A 147 -4.66 -2.60 -66.39
N SER A 148 -4.70 -2.92 -67.68
CA SER A 148 -3.75 -3.83 -68.32
C SER A 148 -2.50 -3.05 -68.74
N ALA A 149 -1.38 -3.29 -68.06
CA ALA A 149 -0.07 -2.97 -68.60
C ALA A 149 0.37 -4.14 -69.51
N SER A 150 0.65 -3.85 -70.78
CA SER A 150 1.31 -4.79 -71.70
C SER A 150 2.30 -4.04 -72.57
N MET A 151 3.51 -4.59 -72.61
CA MET A 151 4.69 -4.15 -73.35
C MET A 151 4.58 -4.42 -74.86
N VAL A 152 5.62 -3.98 -75.61
CA VAL A 152 6.09 -4.38 -76.96
C VAL A 152 5.64 -3.38 -78.06
N THR A 153 6.44 -2.77 -78.96
CA THR A 153 7.88 -2.69 -79.30
C THR A 153 8.12 -1.53 -80.28
N LEU A 154 9.36 -1.02 -80.31
CA LEU A 154 10.17 -0.45 -81.42
C LEU A 154 9.46 0.24 -82.62
N SER A 155 9.83 1.49 -82.90
CA SER A 155 10.40 1.90 -84.19
C SER A 155 11.10 3.27 -84.12
N PHE A 156 12.25 3.32 -84.80
CA PHE A 156 13.22 4.41 -84.92
C PHE A 156 12.90 5.29 -86.15
N VAL A 157 13.40 6.55 -86.12
CA VAL A 157 13.81 7.39 -87.27
C VAL A 157 12.63 8.03 -88.06
N SER A 158 12.61 9.31 -88.48
CA SER A 158 13.64 10.29 -88.84
C SER A 158 13.12 11.72 -88.66
N MET A 159 14.03 12.66 -88.35
CA MET A 159 13.91 14.08 -88.74
C MET A 159 13.73 14.21 -90.26
N LEU A 160 12.94 15.19 -90.74
CA LEU A 160 13.43 16.24 -91.64
C LEU A 160 12.32 17.26 -91.98
N LEU A 161 12.74 18.53 -91.91
CA LEU A 161 12.13 19.78 -92.38
C LEU A 161 10.94 20.33 -91.57
#